data_AF-A0A1F8MY98-F1
#
_entry.id   AF-A0A1F8MY98-F1
#
_cell.length_a   1.000
_cell.length_b   1.000
_cell.length_c   1.000
_cell.angle_alpha   90.00
_cell.angle_beta   90.00
_cell.angle_gamma   90.00
#
_symmetry.space_group_name_H-M   'P 1'
#
loop_
_entity.id
_entity.type
_entity.pdbx_description
1 polymer ?
#
loop_
_entity_poly.entity_id
_entity_poly.type
_entity_poly.pdbx_seq_one_letter_code
_entity_poly.pdbx_strand_id
1 'polypeptide(L)'
;MRKYPALHFIATALKVLTGAVGLAGLFMSVRAAHISGEMFEDAGVLGFFTIFIPTVISCFMLYAAAELIYLLMDIEENTRNTASSIRQQTGTASLPPTKVASQTGNTGYAATTAAAKEKEETEG
;
A
#
# COMPACT_ATOMS: atom_id res chain seq x y z
N MET A 1 0.23 -1.21 -14.64
CA MET A 1 -1.12 -1.79 -14.83
C MET A 1 -1.47 -2.56 -13.56
N ARG A 2 -2.52 -2.14 -12.81
CA ARG A 2 -2.97 -2.79 -11.57
C ARG A 2 -3.39 -4.24 -11.88
N LYS A 3 -2.67 -5.24 -11.37
CA LYS A 3 -2.88 -6.66 -11.73
C LYS A 3 -4.05 -7.34 -11.00
N TYR A 4 -4.66 -6.72 -9.99
CA TYR A 4 -5.82 -7.27 -9.26
C TYR A 4 -6.95 -6.24 -9.08
N PRO A 5 -7.66 -5.88 -10.17
CA PRO A 5 -8.78 -4.94 -10.08
C PRO A 5 -9.91 -5.47 -9.19
N ALA A 6 -10.15 -6.78 -9.19
CA ALA A 6 -11.18 -7.43 -8.39
C ALA A 6 -10.92 -7.32 -6.87
N LEU A 7 -9.68 -7.47 -6.42
CA LEU A 7 -9.35 -7.42 -4.99
C LEU A 7 -9.48 -6.00 -4.42
N HIS A 8 -9.07 -5.00 -5.21
CA HIS A 8 -9.33 -3.59 -4.91
C HIS A 8 -10.83 -3.28 -4.84
N PHE A 9 -11.61 -3.84 -5.76
CA PHE A 9 -13.06 -3.67 -5.77
C PHE A 9 -13.69 -4.28 -4.51
N ILE A 10 -13.31 -5.50 -4.13
CA ILE A 10 -13.81 -6.17 -2.92
C ILE A 10 -13.47 -5.35 -1.66
N ALA A 11 -12.23 -4.90 -1.51
CA ALA A 11 -11.83 -4.09 -0.35
C ALA A 11 -12.62 -2.76 -0.27
N THR A 12 -12.85 -2.12 -1.42
CA THR A 12 -13.68 -0.90 -1.50
C THR A 12 -15.14 -1.22 -1.15
N ALA A 13 -15.69 -2.31 -1.68
CA ALA A 13 -17.05 -2.75 -1.41
C ALA A 13 -17.25 -3.05 0.08
N LEU A 14 -16.27 -3.68 0.74
CA LEU A 14 -16.29 -3.91 2.18
C LEU A 14 -16.30 -2.59 2.98
N LYS A 15 -15.52 -1.57 2.59
CA LYS A 15 -15.57 -0.24 3.21
C LYS A 15 -16.93 0.43 3.06
N VAL A 16 -17.52 0.36 1.86
CA VAL A 16 -18.87 0.89 1.62
C VAL A 16 -19.90 0.13 2.45
N LEU A 17 -19.77 -1.21 2.53
CA LEU A 17 -20.62 -2.05 3.35
C LEU A 17 -20.50 -1.72 4.84
N THR A 18 -19.29 -1.44 5.35
CA THR A 18 -19.10 -0.96 6.72
C THR A 18 -19.93 0.29 6.99
N GLY A 19 -19.89 1.27 6.08
CA GLY A 19 -20.70 2.49 6.20
C GLY A 19 -22.20 2.18 6.21
N ALA A 20 -22.66 1.31 5.30
CA ALA A 20 -24.07 0.92 5.22
C ALA A 20 -24.55 0.17 6.48
N VAL A 21 -23.76 -0.79 6.96
CA VAL A 21 -24.05 -1.56 8.20
C VAL A 21 -24.05 -0.63 9.41
N GLY A 22 -23.08 0.28 9.50
CA GLY A 22 -23.01 1.26 10.59
C GLY A 22 -24.22 2.18 10.63
N LEU A 23 -24.65 2.70 9.47
CA LEU A 23 -25.84 3.55 9.37
C LEU A 23 -27.12 2.78 9.72
N ALA A 24 -27.29 1.58 9.17
CA ALA A 24 -28.44 0.74 9.46
C ALA A 24 -28.52 0.35 10.93
N GLY A 25 -27.40 -0.07 11.53
CA GLY A 25 -27.36 -0.44 12.94
C GLY A 25 -27.55 0.74 13.89
N LEU A 26 -27.06 1.94 13.53
CA LEU A 26 -27.35 3.16 14.28
C LEU A 26 -28.84 3.50 14.25
N PHE A 27 -29.48 3.40 13.08
CA PHE A 27 -30.91 3.62 12.97
C PHE A 27 -31.69 2.60 13.83
N MET A 28 -31.31 1.32 13.76
CA MET A 28 -31.95 0.26 14.54
C MET A 28 -31.74 0.44 16.05
N SER A 29 -30.57 0.89 16.50
CA SER A 29 -30.32 1.12 17.93
C SER A 29 -31.17 2.27 18.47
N VAL A 30 -31.35 3.36 17.71
CA VAL A 30 -32.25 4.45 18.08
C VAL A 30 -33.70 3.97 18.13
N ARG A 31 -34.13 3.15 17.17
CA ARG A 31 -35.50 2.59 17.17
C ARG A 31 -35.73 1.66 18.36
N ALA A 32 -34.76 0.82 18.71
CA ALA A 32 -34.83 -0.03 19.89
C ALA A 32 -34.89 0.78 21.19
N ALA A 33 -34.15 1.88 21.28
CA ALA A 33 -34.21 2.79 22.41
C ALA A 33 -35.61 3.40 22.58
N HIS A 34 -36.21 3.86 21.47
CA HIS A 34 -37.54 4.45 21.48
C HIS A 34 -38.63 3.46 21.91
N ILE A 35 -38.65 2.28 21.29
CA ILE A 35 -39.64 1.23 21.58
C ILE A 35 -39.50 0.76 23.04
N SER A 36 -38.27 0.60 23.53
CA SER A 36 -38.03 0.18 24.92
C SER A 36 -38.40 1.27 25.92
N GLY A 37 -38.12 2.54 25.62
CA GLY A 37 -38.43 3.69 26.47
C GLY A 37 -39.93 3.97 26.60
N GLU A 38 -40.72 3.68 25.56
CA GLU A 38 -42.20 3.76 25.65
C GLU A 38 -42.79 2.71 26.59
N MET A 39 -42.14 1.55 26.73
CA MET A 39 -42.61 0.47 27.61
C MET A 39 -42.15 0.67 29.05
N PHE A 40 -40.89 1.08 29.25
CA PHE A 40 -40.29 1.31 30.57
C PHE A 40 -39.28 2.47 30.49
N GLU A 41 -39.43 3.47 31.34
CA GLU A 41 -38.67 4.73 31.32
C GLU A 41 -37.15 4.52 31.26
N ASP A 42 -36.63 3.53 32.00
CA ASP A 42 -35.19 3.22 32.05
C ASP A 42 -34.70 2.22 30.98
N ALA A 43 -35.61 1.53 30.28
CA ALA A 43 -35.23 0.47 29.34
C ALA A 43 -34.72 1.02 27.99
N GLY A 44 -34.96 2.30 27.69
CA GLY A 44 -34.52 2.93 26.43
C GLY A 44 -32.99 2.90 26.26
N VAL A 45 -32.25 3.17 27.33
CA VAL A 45 -30.78 3.16 27.32
C VAL A 45 -30.26 1.74 27.07
N LEU A 46 -30.83 0.75 27.74
CA LEU A 46 -30.46 -0.65 27.55
C LEU A 46 -30.78 -1.13 26.12
N GLY A 47 -31.95 -0.76 25.60
CA GLY A 47 -32.37 -1.04 24.21
C GLY A 47 -31.43 -0.44 23.18
N PHE A 48 -30.89 0.76 23.41
CA PHE A 48 -29.87 1.34 22.54
C PHE A 48 -28.59 0.51 22.53
N PHE A 49 -28.00 0.26 23.70
CA PHE A 49 -26.67 -0.34 23.79
C PHE A 49 -26.64 -1.81 23.35
N THR A 50 -27.74 -2.54 23.57
CA THR A 50 -27.88 -3.93 23.12
C THR A 50 -27.70 -4.11 21.60
N ILE A 51 -28.06 -3.10 20.79
CA ILE A 51 -27.88 -3.12 19.33
C ILE A 51 -26.65 -2.30 18.90
N PHE A 52 -26.41 -1.18 19.56
CA PHE A 52 -25.34 -0.27 19.18
C PHE A 52 -23.95 -0.90 19.33
N ILE A 53 -23.68 -1.55 20.46
CA ILE A 53 -22.37 -2.17 20.74
C ILE A 53 -22.01 -3.23 19.70
N PRO A 54 -22.85 -4.25 19.42
CA PRO A 54 -22.52 -5.25 18.41
C PRO A 54 -22.38 -4.63 17.02
N THR A 55 -23.21 -3.64 16.67
CA THR A 55 -23.07 -2.91 15.39
C THR A 55 -21.69 -2.26 15.25
N VAL A 56 -21.24 -1.55 16.29
CA VAL A 56 -19.94 -0.88 16.29
C VAL A 56 -18.81 -1.90 16.16
N ILE A 57 -18.86 -3.01 16.91
CA ILE A 57 -17.88 -4.10 16.81
C ILE A 57 -17.85 -4.68 15.39
N SER A 58 -19.02 -4.97 14.80
CA SER A 58 -19.11 -5.47 13.42
C SER A 58 -18.54 -4.48 12.41
N CYS A 59 -18.77 -3.18 12.58
CA CYS A 59 -18.19 -2.15 11.72
C CYS A 59 -16.67 -2.13 11.80
N PHE A 60 -16.10 -2.20 13.01
CA PHE A 60 -14.65 -2.28 13.18
C PHE A 60 -14.07 -3.53 12.54
N MET A 61 -14.72 -4.69 12.68
CA MET A 61 -14.27 -5.94 12.07
C MET A 61 -14.30 -5.87 10.54
N LEU A 62 -15.39 -5.35 9.95
CA LEU A 62 -15.49 -5.17 8.49
C LEU A 62 -14.47 -4.17 7.96
N TYR A 63 -14.26 -3.06 8.68
CA TYR A 63 -13.25 -2.07 8.32
C TYR A 63 -11.83 -2.66 8.38
N ALA A 64 -11.50 -3.35 9.47
CA ALA A 64 -10.21 -3.99 9.65
C ALA A 64 -9.96 -5.07 8.58
N ALA A 65 -10.98 -5.85 8.22
CA ALA A 65 -10.89 -6.82 7.13
C ALA A 65 -10.60 -6.15 5.79
N ALA A 66 -11.23 -5.01 5.49
CA ALA A 66 -10.96 -4.25 4.27
C ALA A 66 -9.52 -3.72 4.23
N GLU A 67 -9.02 -3.15 5.34
CA GLU A 67 -7.63 -2.68 5.43
C GLU A 67 -6.62 -3.83 5.34
N LEU A 68 -6.93 -4.98 5.95
CA LEU A 68 -6.07 -6.17 5.86
C LEU A 68 -5.89 -6.61 4.40
N ILE A 69 -6.93 -6.57 3.58
CA ILE A 69 -6.84 -6.90 2.16
C ILE A 69 -5.91 -5.91 1.42
N TYR A 70 -6.00 -4.61 1.73
CA TYR A 70 -5.08 -3.62 1.15
C TYR A 70 -3.63 -3.90 1.55
N LEU A 71 -3.37 -4.17 2.83
CA LEU A 71 -2.03 -4.47 3.32
C LEU A 71 -1.42 -5.72 2.67
N LEU A 72 -2.22 -6.79 2.53
CA LEU A 72 -1.76 -8.02 1.89
C LEU A 72 -1.40 -7.80 0.42
N MET A 73 -2.16 -6.96 -0.28
CA MET A 73 -1.89 -6.62 -1.67
C MET A 73 -0.62 -5.78 -1.84
N ASP A 74 -0.36 -4.85 -0.91
CA ASP A 74 0.87 -4.07 -0.91
C ASP A 74 2.09 -4.97 -0.64
N ILE A 75 1.97 -5.93 0.29
CA ILE A 75 3.02 -6.93 0.55
C ILE A 75 3.28 -7.80 -0.69
N GLU A 76 2.24 -8.22 -1.40
CA GLU A 76 2.37 -9.02 -2.62
C GLU A 76 3.10 -8.23 -3.72
N GLU A 77 2.72 -6.97 -3.94
CA GLU A 77 3.35 -6.12 -4.94
C GLU A 77 4.83 -5.86 -4.62
N ASN A 78 5.16 -5.60 -3.36
CA ASN A 78 6.54 -5.42 -2.91
C ASN A 78 7.38 -6.70 -3.07
N THR A 79 6.82 -7.86 -2.73
CA THR A 79 7.51 -9.15 -2.87
C THR A 79 7.77 -9.47 -4.33
N ARG A 80 6.80 -9.22 -5.22
CA ARG A 80 6.95 -9.43 -6.66
C ARG A 80 7.98 -8.50 -7.28
N ASN A 81 7.96 -7.23 -6.92
CA ASN A 81 8.94 -6.26 -7.40
C ASN A 81 10.35 -6.67 -6.96
N THR A 82 10.51 -7.03 -5.69
CA THR A 82 11.78 -7.55 -5.15
C THR A 82 12.26 -8.79 -5.90
N ALA A 83 11.38 -9.77 -6.13
CA ALA A 83 11.72 -10.98 -6.89
C ALA A 83 12.11 -10.68 -8.34
N SER A 84 11.46 -9.70 -8.99
CA SER A 84 11.81 -9.27 -10.34
C SER A 84 13.17 -8.56 -10.41
N SER A 85 13.48 -7.70 -9.42
CA SER A 85 14.77 -7.01 -9.32
C SER A 85 15.91 -8.00 -9.07
N ILE A 86 15.71 -8.98 -8.18
CA ILE A 86 16.71 -10.03 -7.93
C ILE A 86 16.95 -10.86 -9.20
N ARG A 87 15.90 -11.27 -9.92
CA ARG A 87 16.06 -12.00 -11.19
C ARG A 87 16.83 -11.21 -12.24
N GLN A 88 16.62 -9.90 -12.32
CA GLN A 88 17.39 -9.04 -13.22
C GLN A 88 18.87 -8.99 -12.82
N GLN A 89 19.16 -8.83 -11.53
CA GLN A 89 20.54 -8.83 -11.01
C GLN A 89 21.25 -10.17 -11.21
N THR A 90 20.56 -11.29 -10.96
CA THR A 90 21.13 -12.64 -11.14
C THR A 90 21.28 -13.01 -12.63
N GLY A 91 20.37 -12.56 -13.50
CA GLY A 91 20.48 -12.73 -14.96
C GLY A 91 21.64 -11.93 -15.57
N THR A 92 22.08 -10.85 -14.93
CA THR A 92 23.29 -10.10 -15.32
C THR A 92 24.58 -10.62 -14.68
N ALA A 93 24.51 -11.54 -13.72
CA ALA A 93 25.66 -12.03 -12.95
C ALA A 93 26.37 -13.27 -13.56
N SER A 94 25.95 -13.76 -14.73
CA SER A 94 26.52 -14.96 -15.35
C SER A 94 27.58 -14.72 -16.44
N LEU A 95 28.18 -13.52 -16.53
CA LEU A 95 29.39 -13.32 -17.34
C LEU A 95 30.41 -12.47 -16.58
N PRO A 96 31.62 -13.00 -16.26
CA PRO A 96 32.74 -12.12 -15.98
C PRO A 96 33.01 -11.26 -17.22
N PRO A 97 33.43 -9.99 -17.09
CA PRO A 97 33.89 -9.23 -18.23
C PRO A 97 35.21 -9.84 -18.70
N THR A 98 35.15 -10.82 -19.60
CA THR A 98 36.27 -11.12 -20.48
C THR A 98 36.47 -9.85 -21.30
N LYS A 99 37.53 -9.09 -20.99
CA LYS A 99 38.06 -8.04 -21.86
C LYS A 99 38.36 -8.65 -23.22
N VAL A 100 37.41 -8.61 -24.15
CA VAL A 100 37.72 -8.73 -25.58
C VAL A 100 37.96 -7.31 -26.05
N ALA A 101 39.24 -6.99 -26.15
CA ALA A 101 39.70 -5.76 -26.77
C ALA A 101 39.27 -5.70 -28.23
N SER A 102 39.01 -4.46 -28.66
CA SER A 102 38.93 -3.97 -30.04
C SER A 102 37.67 -4.28 -30.85
N GLN A 103 36.77 -3.30 -30.91
CA GLN A 103 36.52 -2.66 -32.20
C GLN A 103 36.32 -1.15 -32.02
N THR A 104 37.42 -0.47 -32.26
CA THR A 104 37.58 0.92 -32.70
C THR A 104 36.43 1.36 -33.62
N GLY A 105 35.73 2.44 -33.30
CA GLY A 105 34.60 2.86 -34.14
C GLY A 105 33.79 4.09 -33.72
N ASN A 106 34.45 5.14 -33.24
CA ASN A 106 34.03 6.53 -33.36
C ASN A 106 33.01 7.15 -32.37
N THR A 107 33.58 8.08 -31.59
CA THR A 107 33.07 9.40 -31.16
C THR A 107 31.92 9.52 -30.16
N GLY A 108 32.31 9.93 -28.95
CA GLY A 108 31.38 10.61 -28.05
C GLY A 108 31.83 10.85 -26.61
N TYR A 109 33.13 10.88 -26.27
CA TYR A 109 33.58 11.31 -24.93
C TYR A 109 34.35 12.63 -25.03
N ALA A 110 33.68 13.72 -24.66
CA ALA A 110 34.35 14.93 -24.20
C ALA A 110 34.77 14.71 -22.74
N ALA A 111 36.04 14.34 -22.57
CA ALA A 111 36.78 14.58 -21.34
C ALA A 111 38.19 14.91 -21.82
N THR A 112 38.70 16.12 -21.63
CA THR A 112 39.38 16.53 -20.40
C THR A 112 40.17 17.78 -20.76
N THR A 113 40.32 18.74 -19.84
CA THR A 113 41.60 19.43 -19.53
C THR A 113 41.32 20.66 -18.66
N ALA A 114 41.68 20.57 -17.37
CA ALA A 114 42.26 21.67 -16.58
C ALA A 114 42.31 21.27 -15.10
N ALA A 115 43.13 20.27 -14.78
CA ALA A 115 43.72 20.13 -13.45
C ALA A 115 45.21 19.85 -13.65
N ALA A 116 46.04 20.49 -12.82
CA ALA A 116 47.50 20.42 -12.76
C ALA A 116 48.26 21.24 -13.83
N LYS A 117 48.29 22.57 -13.63
CA LYS A 117 49.46 23.39 -14.02
C LYS A 117 50.36 23.47 -12.77
N GLU A 118 51.15 22.42 -12.59
CA GLU A 118 52.34 22.45 -11.72
C GLU A 118 53.33 23.43 -12.37
N LYS A 119 53.70 24.45 -11.60
CA LYS A 119 54.76 25.42 -11.90
C LYS A 119 56.09 24.81 -11.47
N GLU A 120 57.16 25.25 -12.15
CA GLU A 120 58.58 24.84 -12.08
C GLU A 120 58.92 23.78 -13.12
N GLU A 121 59.85 23.95 -14.07
CA GLU A 121 60.95 24.90 -14.31
C GLU A 121 60.89 25.28 -15.81
N THR A 122 61.38 26.39 -16.35
CA THR A 122 62.79 26.78 -16.46
C THR A 122 62.79 28.06 -17.32
N GLU A 123 63.31 29.18 -16.83
CA GLU A 123 64.06 30.19 -17.61
C GLU A 123 64.43 31.35 -16.67
N GLY A 124 65.73 31.41 -16.34
CA GLY A 124 66.37 32.35 -15.43
C GLY A 124 67.67 31.75 -14.91
#